data_AF-A0A382YJJ2-F1
#
_entry.id   AF-A0A382YJJ2-F1
#
_cell.length_a   1.000
_cell.length_b   1.000
_cell.length_c   1.000
_cell.angle_alpha   90.00
_cell.angle_beta   90.00
_cell.angle_gamma   90.00
#
_symmetry.space_group_name_H-M   'P 1'
#
loop_
_entity.id
_entity.type
_entity.pdbx_description
1 polymer ?
#
loop_
_entity_poly.entity_id
_entity_poly.type
_entity_poly.pdbx_seq_one_letter_code
_entity_poly.pdbx_strand_id
1 'polypeptide(L)'
;MTKARRPLSPHLQVYRWQITMILSTFHRGTGVMLSLGLLILVYWLLAIAGGFDRYEQARAFLESDWFKLPLVGWTFCFFFHLCNGIR
;
A
#
# COMPACT_ATOMS: atom_id res chain seq x y z
N MET A 1 25.82 36.64 -2.30
CA MET A 1 26.64 35.47 -1.93
C MET A 1 25.89 34.20 -2.32
N THR A 2 26.29 33.55 -3.41
CA THR A 2 25.75 32.25 -3.84
C THR A 2 26.33 31.15 -2.95
N LYS A 3 25.47 30.47 -2.19
CA LYS A 3 25.87 29.42 -1.25
C LYS A 3 26.31 28.18 -2.05
N ALA A 4 27.61 27.84 -2.02
CA ALA A 4 28.12 26.61 -2.64
C ALA A 4 27.41 25.38 -2.04
N ARG A 5 26.81 24.54 -2.90
CA ARG A 5 26.06 23.35 -2.46
C ARG A 5 27.06 22.26 -2.06
N ARG A 6 27.08 21.89 -0.78
CA ARG A 6 27.93 20.80 -0.28
C ARG A 6 27.41 19.45 -0.79
N PRO A 7 28.30 18.50 -1.13
CA PRO A 7 27.89 17.16 -1.51
C PRO A 7 27.23 16.43 -0.33
N LEU A 8 26.19 15.64 -0.63
CA LEU A 8 25.55 14.73 0.32
C LEU A 8 26.12 13.32 0.12
N SER A 9 26.06 12.47 1.15
CA SER A 9 26.46 11.05 1.06
C SER A 9 25.23 10.16 0.88
N PRO A 10 24.77 9.86 -0.36
CA PRO A 10 23.54 9.11 -0.62
C PRO A 10 23.67 7.58 -0.41
N HIS A 11 24.67 7.11 0.32
CA HIS A 11 24.98 5.70 0.47
C HIS A 11 24.21 5.09 1.66
N LEU A 12 22.96 4.68 1.41
CA LEU A 12 22.14 4.01 2.43
C LEU A 12 22.74 2.69 2.94
N GLN A 13 23.61 2.06 2.13
CA GLN A 13 24.28 0.79 2.46
C GLN A 13 25.25 0.90 3.64
N VAL A 14 25.72 2.10 3.98
CA VAL A 14 26.64 2.31 5.12
C VAL A 14 25.88 2.25 6.46
N TYR A 15 24.56 2.44 6.43
CA TYR A 15 23.75 2.48 7.64
C TYR A 15 23.41 1.07 8.12
N ARG A 16 23.55 0.83 9.43
CA ARG A 16 23.13 -0.42 10.06
C ARG A 16 21.63 -0.42 10.24
N TRP A 17 20.94 -1.40 9.64
CA TRP A 17 19.49 -1.52 9.75
C TRP A 17 19.06 -1.91 11.16
N GLN A 18 18.30 -1.02 11.81
CA GLN A 18 17.64 -1.28 13.09
C GLN A 18 16.20 -1.70 12.84
N ILE A 19 15.66 -2.56 13.71
CA ILE A 19 14.28 -3.07 13.61
C ILE A 19 13.27 -1.91 13.55
N THR A 20 13.48 -0.85 14.31
CA THR A 20 12.63 0.36 14.32
C THR A 20 12.61 1.08 12.96
N MET A 21 13.75 1.16 12.27
CA MET A 21 13.82 1.73 10.91
C MET A 21 13.10 0.85 9.88
N ILE A 22 13.26 -0.47 10.00
CA ILE A 22 12.55 -1.43 9.15
C ILE A 22 11.04 -1.26 9.35
N LEU A 23 10.54 -1.31 10.60
CA LEU A 23 9.12 -1.12 10.92
C LEU A 23 8.58 0.21 10.39
N SER A 24 9.30 1.31 10.58
CA SER A 24 8.88 2.62 10.05
C SER A 24 8.81 2.64 8.52
N THR A 25 9.77 2.02 7.84
CA THR A 25 9.80 1.93 6.37
C THR A 25 8.65 1.07 5.86
N PHE A 26 8.43 -0.10 6.46
CA PHE A 26 7.31 -0.96 6.13
C PHE A 26 5.98 -0.27 6.38
N HIS A 27 5.83 0.51 7.46
CA HIS A 27 4.58 1.20 7.76
C HIS A 27 4.23 2.25 6.69
N ARG A 28 5.24 2.97 6.19
CA ARG A 28 5.06 3.88 5.05
C ARG A 28 4.69 3.11 3.77
N GLY A 29 5.39 2.01 3.50
CA GLY A 29 5.12 1.16 2.34
C GLY A 29 3.70 0.58 2.36
N THR A 30 3.25 0.03 3.48
CA THR A 30 1.90 -0.52 3.63
C THR A 30 0.83 0.57 3.55
N GLY A 31 1.10 1.78 4.02
CA GLY A 31 0.19 2.93 3.86
C GLY A 31 -0.04 3.30 2.40
N VAL A 32 1.02 3.31 1.58
CA VAL A 32 0.90 3.53 0.12
C VAL A 32 0.12 2.39 -0.53
N MET A 33 0.41 1.13 -0.17
CA MET A 33 -0.33 -0.02 -0.71
C MET A 33 -1.81 0.03 -0.34
N LEU A 34 -2.15 0.37 0.90
CA LEU A 34 -3.54 0.54 1.33
C LEU A 34 -4.26 1.66 0.58
N SER A 35 -3.57 2.73 0.21
CA SER A 35 -4.13 3.80 -0.61
C SER A 35 -4.54 3.29 -2.00
N LEU A 36 -3.75 2.39 -2.59
CA LEU A 36 -4.14 1.71 -3.84
C LEU A 36 -5.34 0.77 -3.64
N GLY A 37 -5.38 0.07 -2.51
CA GLY A 37 -6.51 -0.79 -2.15
C GLY A 37 -7.81 -0.02 -1.96
N LEU A 38 -7.73 1.22 -1.44
CA LEU A 38 -8.88 2.10 -1.31
C LEU A 38 -9.51 2.43 -2.67
N LEU A 39 -8.70 2.60 -3.73
CA LEU A 39 -9.23 2.84 -5.08
C LEU A 39 -10.06 1.64 -5.57
N ILE A 40 -9.60 0.42 -5.31
CA ILE A 40 -10.34 -0.80 -5.63
C ILE A 40 -11.62 -0.89 -4.81
N LEU A 41 -11.57 -0.57 -3.51
CA LEU A 41 -12.74 -0.55 -2.65
C LEU A 41 -13.79 0.44 -3.18
N VAL A 42 -13.38 1.64 -3.57
CA VAL A 42 -14.26 2.64 -4.19
C VAL A 42 -14.85 2.12 -5.50
N TYR A 43 -14.04 1.53 -6.37
CA TYR A 43 -14.52 0.91 -7.62
C TYR A 43 -15.60 -0.14 -7.34
N TRP A 44 -15.38 -1.03 -6.37
CA TRP A 44 -16.34 -2.05 -5.98
C TRP A 44 -17.65 -1.46 -5.44
N LEU A 45 -17.57 -0.44 -4.59
CA LEU A 45 -18.76 0.27 -4.07
C LEU A 45 -19.55 0.96 -5.18
N LEU A 46 -18.86 1.59 -6.14
CA LEU A 46 -19.49 2.19 -7.32
C LEU A 46 -20.14 1.13 -8.21
N ALA A 47 -19.53 -0.05 -8.34
CA ALA A 47 -20.11 -1.16 -9.10
C ALA A 47 -21.39 -1.69 -8.45
N ILE A 48 -21.42 -1.82 -7.12
CA ILE A 48 -22.63 -2.18 -6.37
C ILE A 48 -23.74 -1.16 -6.60
N ALA A 49 -23.42 0.13 -6.47
CA ALA A 49 -24.40 1.21 -6.70
C ALA A 49 -24.86 1.30 -8.17
N GLY A 50 -24.06 0.76 -9.10
CA GLY A 50 -24.27 0.82 -10.54
C GLY A 50 -25.22 -0.23 -11.13
N GLY A 51 -25.79 -1.11 -10.29
CA GLY A 51 -26.75 -2.14 -10.70
C GLY A 51 -26.10 -3.50 -11.05
N PHE A 52 -26.96 -4.49 -11.33
CA PHE A 52 -26.57 -5.90 -11.47
C PHE A 52 -25.43 -6.13 -12.48
N ASP A 53 -25.56 -5.62 -13.71
CA ASP A 53 -24.57 -5.88 -14.76
C ASP A 53 -23.18 -5.33 -14.42
N ARG A 54 -23.11 -4.16 -13.75
CA ARG A 54 -21.84 -3.55 -13.32
C ARG A 54 -21.23 -4.30 -12.15
N TYR A 55 -22.05 -4.70 -11.19
CA TYR A 55 -21.61 -5.50 -10.06
C TYR A 55 -21.05 -6.85 -10.54
N GLU A 56 -21.72 -7.53 -11.47
CA GLU A 56 -21.30 -8.84 -11.97
C GLU A 56 -19.96 -8.77 -12.71
N GLN A 57 -19.73 -7.70 -13.49
CA GLN A 57 -18.42 -7.45 -14.12
C GLN A 57 -17.31 -7.22 -13.08
N ALA A 58 -17.58 -6.40 -12.06
CA ALA A 58 -16.62 -6.16 -10.98
C ALA A 58 -16.33 -7.45 -10.19
N ARG A 59 -17.36 -8.23 -9.89
CA ARG A 59 -17.26 -9.52 -9.20
C ARG A 59 -16.36 -10.50 -9.95
N ALA A 60 -16.61 -10.69 -11.25
CA ALA A 60 -15.79 -11.57 -12.09
C ALA A 60 -14.31 -11.15 -12.13
N PHE A 61 -14.02 -9.85 -12.15
CA PHE A 61 -12.65 -9.33 -12.10
C PHE A 61 -11.99 -9.57 -10.73
N LEU A 62 -12.67 -9.21 -9.63
CA LEU A 62 -12.14 -9.31 -8.27
C LEU A 62 -12.02 -10.76 -7.77
N GLU A 63 -12.81 -11.69 -8.30
CA GLU A 63 -12.74 -13.12 -7.99
C GLU A 63 -11.69 -13.88 -8.82
N SER A 64 -11.09 -13.23 -9.83
CA SER A 64 -10.08 -13.86 -10.69
C SER A 64 -8.85 -14.34 -9.89
N ASP A 65 -8.25 -15.45 -10.31
CA ASP A 65 -7.12 -16.05 -9.58
C ASP A 65 -5.94 -15.09 -9.42
N TRP A 66 -5.69 -14.25 -10.41
CA TRP A 66 -4.64 -13.23 -10.37
C TRP A 66 -4.91 -12.15 -9.32
N PHE A 67 -6.18 -11.83 -9.05
CA PHE A 67 -6.56 -10.80 -8.08
C PHE A 67 -6.49 -11.27 -6.62
N LYS A 68 -6.45 -12.59 -6.39
CA LYS A 68 -6.30 -13.18 -5.05
C LYS A 68 -4.98 -12.77 -4.38
N LEU A 69 -3.89 -12.64 -5.16
CA LEU A 69 -2.59 -12.24 -4.62
C LEU A 69 -2.60 -10.80 -4.06
N PRO A 70 -3.08 -9.77 -4.79
CA PRO A 70 -3.34 -8.45 -4.23
C PRO A 70 -4.21 -8.46 -2.97
N LEU A 71 -5.29 -9.26 -2.92
CA LEU A 71 -6.18 -9.34 -1.76
C LEU A 71 -5.46 -9.84 -0.50
N VAL A 72 -4.63 -10.89 -0.63
CA VAL A 72 -3.79 -11.37 0.48
C VAL A 72 -2.77 -10.31 0.89
N GLY A 73 -2.15 -9.64 -0.09
CA GLY A 73 -1.21 -8.54 0.15
C GLY A 73 -1.85 -7.37 0.91
N TRP A 74 -3.06 -6.94 0.53
CA TRP A 74 -3.79 -5.89 1.23
C TRP A 74 -4.24 -6.29 2.62
N THR A 75 -4.62 -7.55 2.81
CA THR A 75 -4.92 -8.10 4.15
C THR A 75 -3.71 -7.95 5.07
N PHE A 76 -2.53 -8.38 4.62
CA PHE A 76 -1.29 -8.20 5.38
C PHE A 76 -0.99 -6.71 5.62
N CYS A 77 -1.08 -5.87 4.59
CA CYS A 77 -0.81 -4.44 4.71
C CYS A 77 -1.74 -3.78 5.74
N PHE A 78 -3.03 -4.13 5.76
CA PHE A 78 -4.02 -3.60 6.69
C PHE A 78 -3.64 -3.91 8.13
N PHE A 79 -3.44 -5.19 8.45
CA PHE A 79 -3.10 -5.60 9.82
C PHE A 79 -1.74 -5.05 10.26
N PHE A 80 -0.73 -5.09 9.40
CA PHE A 80 0.58 -4.53 9.71
C PHE A 80 0.50 -3.02 9.97
N HIS A 81 -0.16 -2.27 9.08
CA HIS A 81 -0.25 -0.82 9.18
C HIS A 81 -1.02 -0.39 10.44
N LEU A 82 -2.13 -1.08 10.74
CA LEU A 82 -2.93 -0.84 11.94
C LEU A 82 -2.12 -1.13 13.21
N CYS A 83 -1.58 -2.34 13.36
CA CYS A 83 -0.86 -2.74 14.56
C CYS A 83 0.41 -1.90 14.78
N ASN A 84 1.17 -1.62 13.72
CA ASN A 84 2.35 -0.76 13.85
C ASN A 84 2.00 0.71 14.07
N GLY A 85 0.82 1.18 13.63
CA GLY A 85 0.35 2.55 13.89
C GLY A 85 -0.12 2.76 15.33
N ILE A 86 -0.65 1.71 15.97
CA ILE A 86 -1.07 1.74 17.38
C ILE A 86 0.14 1.69 18.34
N ARG A 87 1.21 0.98 17.97
CA ARG A 87 2.44 0.82 18.77
C ARG A 87 3.26 2.10 18.88
#